data_AF-A0A7C0WSM5-F1
#
_entry.id   AF-A0A7C0WSM5-F1
#
_cell.length_a   1.000
_cell.length_b   1.000
_cell.length_c   1.000
_cell.angle_alpha   90.00
_cell.angle_beta   90.00
_cell.angle_gamma   90.00
#
_symmetry.space_group_name_H-M   'P 1'
#
loop_
_entity.id
_entity.type
_entity.pdbx_description
1 polymer ?
#
loop_
_entity_poly.entity_id
_entity_poly.type
_entity_poly.pdbx_seq_one_letter_code
_entity_poly.pdbx_strand_id
1 'polypeptide(L)'
;MVYLVAKLSFLKVNSIIDKNLPDGFGYREIAGKICIFGDTWEAALVRLAEEGIPEEAGDSSGVEFLRGRGRPAVVPFEMGNLVIRHYYHGGCFRGLTGDLFFGVSRFLNELRILSETCRAGIPAPEPAGLIITPVGGGIYRGDLVTVYIPGSIDLLTYYRNLSIEAAPGELREKREIINRSAIRISALHKAGIYHGDLQLKNLSMKKSEDGVRVFILDFDKARRDTPDDIDKSVENLIRLYRSFSKMRLSNTHVSVYDAYRFIRSYAPDDTEVRKSIIRRVLQHRWRAKFRLFKWRLTLRLRGSTYAKA
;
A
#
# COMPACT_ATOMS: atom_id res chain seq x y z
N MET A 1 17.18 2.46 -37.35
CA MET A 1 16.73 1.26 -36.62
C MET A 1 16.28 1.55 -35.19
N VAL A 2 17.07 2.27 -34.37
CA VAL A 2 16.73 2.64 -32.97
C VAL A 2 15.40 3.40 -32.85
N TYR A 3 15.14 4.36 -33.74
CA TYR A 3 13.89 5.13 -33.76
C TYR A 3 12.64 4.26 -34.05
N LEU A 4 12.78 3.25 -34.91
CA LEU A 4 11.70 2.33 -35.28
C LEU A 4 11.39 1.36 -34.12
N VAL A 5 12.43 0.87 -33.43
CA VAL A 5 12.28 0.01 -32.24
C VAL A 5 11.65 0.77 -31.08
N ALA A 6 12.04 2.03 -30.85
CA ALA A 6 11.39 2.89 -29.87
C ALA A 6 9.90 3.08 -30.21
N LYS A 7 9.58 3.49 -31.44
CA LYS A 7 8.19 3.73 -31.88
C LYS A 7 7.29 2.48 -31.84
N LEU A 8 7.84 1.30 -32.18
CA LEU A 8 7.13 0.01 -32.04
C LEU A 8 6.91 -0.38 -30.57
N SER A 9 7.88 -0.06 -29.69
CA SER A 9 7.72 -0.25 -28.25
C SER A 9 6.61 0.63 -27.68
N PHE A 10 6.49 1.88 -28.16
CA PHE A 10 5.42 2.81 -27.76
C PHE A 10 4.03 2.36 -28.24
N LEU A 11 3.88 1.94 -29.50
CA LEU A 11 2.60 1.41 -30.01
C LEU A 11 2.09 0.22 -29.20
N LYS A 12 2.99 -0.67 -28.77
CA LYS A 12 2.66 -1.81 -27.93
C LYS A 12 2.24 -1.38 -26.52
N VAL A 13 2.83 -0.31 -25.99
CA VAL A 13 2.51 0.24 -24.67
C VAL A 13 1.16 0.95 -24.68
N ASN A 14 0.86 1.75 -25.71
CA ASN A 14 -0.45 2.41 -25.84
C ASN A 14 -1.59 1.38 -25.85
N SER A 15 -1.45 0.28 -26.60
CA SER A 15 -2.44 -0.80 -26.58
C SER A 15 -2.62 -1.46 -25.21
N ILE A 16 -1.55 -1.52 -24.40
CA ILE A 16 -1.63 -2.03 -23.02
C ILE A 16 -2.35 -1.00 -22.13
N ILE A 17 -2.07 0.29 -22.30
CA ILE A 17 -2.73 1.38 -21.58
C ILE A 17 -4.21 1.38 -21.90
N ASP A 18 -4.61 1.40 -23.17
CA ASP A 18 -6.01 1.44 -23.61
C ASP A 18 -6.84 0.30 -23.00
N LYS A 19 -6.23 -0.89 -22.82
CA LYS A 19 -6.90 -2.06 -22.21
C LYS A 19 -7.01 -2.01 -20.69
N ASN A 20 -6.20 -1.20 -20.02
CA ASN A 20 -6.08 -1.18 -18.56
C ASN A 20 -6.39 0.21 -17.95
N LEU A 21 -6.74 1.19 -18.78
CA LEU A 21 -7.08 2.54 -18.35
C LEU A 21 -8.39 2.48 -17.55
N PRO A 22 -8.43 2.96 -16.31
CA PRO A 22 -9.66 2.99 -15.55
C PRO A 22 -10.62 4.06 -16.10
N ASP A 23 -11.93 3.85 -15.96
CA ASP A 23 -12.93 4.88 -16.26
C ASP A 23 -12.64 6.19 -15.51
N GLY A 24 -12.81 7.32 -16.20
CA GLY A 24 -12.51 8.67 -15.69
C GLY A 24 -11.05 9.08 -15.80
N PHE A 25 -10.24 8.32 -16.56
CA PHE A 25 -8.84 8.64 -16.84
C PHE A 25 -8.59 8.82 -18.33
N GLY A 26 -7.76 9.81 -18.66
CA GLY A 26 -7.14 9.99 -19.96
C GLY A 26 -5.63 9.76 -19.89
N TYR A 27 -4.96 9.75 -21.05
CA TYR A 27 -3.50 9.76 -21.10
C TYR A 27 -2.97 10.54 -22.29
N ARG A 28 -1.77 11.11 -22.15
CA ARG A 28 -1.02 11.80 -23.20
C ARG A 28 0.48 11.61 -23.01
N GLU A 29 1.24 11.85 -24.09
CA GLU A 29 2.69 11.98 -23.99
C GLU A 29 3.06 13.44 -23.74
N ILE A 30 3.85 13.68 -22.70
CA ILE A 30 4.25 15.01 -22.24
C ILE A 30 5.73 14.95 -21.87
N ALA A 31 6.57 15.79 -22.49
CA ALA A 31 8.02 15.82 -22.26
C ALA A 31 8.69 14.42 -22.33
N GLY A 32 8.26 13.56 -23.26
CA GLY A 32 8.77 12.19 -23.44
C GLY A 32 8.32 11.19 -22.36
N LYS A 33 7.40 11.59 -21.47
CA LYS A 33 6.78 10.75 -20.43
C LYS A 33 5.36 10.40 -20.84
N ILE A 34 4.90 9.23 -20.44
CA ILE A 34 3.49 8.85 -20.56
C ILE A 34 2.78 9.33 -19.29
N CYS A 35 1.87 10.27 -19.46
CA CYS A 35 1.11 10.87 -18.38
C CYS A 35 -0.32 10.37 -18.42
N ILE A 36 -0.75 9.67 -17.38
CA ILE A 36 -2.13 9.21 -17.18
C ILE A 36 -2.73 10.06 -16.08
N PHE A 37 -3.91 10.63 -16.32
CA PHE A 37 -4.53 11.59 -15.41
C PHE A 37 -6.01 11.32 -15.28
N GLY A 38 -6.54 11.49 -14.07
CA GLY A 38 -7.98 11.59 -13.87
C GLY A 38 -8.49 12.92 -14.43
N ASP A 39 -9.74 12.96 -14.90
CA ASP A 39 -10.32 14.14 -15.56
C ASP A 39 -10.16 15.44 -14.74
N THR A 40 -10.26 15.33 -13.42
CA THR A 40 -10.11 16.44 -12.46
C THR A 40 -8.67 16.95 -12.33
N TRP A 41 -7.67 16.09 -12.56
CA TRP A 41 -6.28 16.32 -12.20
C TRP A 41 -5.34 16.50 -13.40
N GLU A 42 -5.89 16.63 -14.61
CA GLU A 42 -5.12 16.75 -15.86
C GLU A 42 -4.05 17.84 -15.77
N ALA A 43 -4.43 19.08 -15.42
CA ALA A 43 -3.51 20.21 -15.39
C ALA A 43 -2.35 19.99 -14.39
N ALA A 44 -2.64 19.37 -13.23
CA ALA A 44 -1.63 19.07 -12.23
C ALA A 44 -0.63 18.03 -12.73
N LEU A 45 -1.12 16.96 -13.38
CA LEU A 45 -0.30 15.88 -13.92
C LEU A 45 0.53 16.33 -15.13
N VAL A 46 -0.02 17.19 -15.99
CA VAL A 46 0.72 17.84 -17.10
C VAL A 46 1.88 18.65 -16.54
N ARG A 47 1.61 19.54 -15.56
CA ARG A 47 2.63 20.37 -14.93
C ARG A 47 3.76 19.54 -14.30
N LEU A 48 3.41 18.49 -13.55
CA LEU A 48 4.40 17.57 -12.96
C LEU A 48 5.23 16.83 -14.01
N ALA A 49 4.62 16.49 -15.15
CA ALA A 49 5.35 15.85 -16.25
C ALA A 49 6.35 16.82 -16.92
N GLU A 50 6.00 18.10 -17.06
CA GLU A 50 6.85 19.13 -17.67
C GLU A 50 7.96 19.63 -16.72
N GLU A 51 7.60 20.03 -15.51
CA GLU A 51 8.53 20.59 -14.51
C GLU A 51 9.42 19.51 -13.86
N GLY A 52 8.97 18.25 -13.88
CA GLY A 52 9.61 17.15 -13.19
C GLY A 52 9.02 16.87 -11.80
N ILE A 53 9.33 15.69 -11.28
CA ILE A 53 8.91 15.30 -9.92
C ILE A 53 9.84 15.99 -8.93
N PRO A 54 9.31 16.70 -7.91
CA PRO A 54 10.15 17.34 -6.90
C PRO A 54 11.08 16.36 -6.19
N GLU A 55 12.35 16.72 -6.05
CA GLU A 55 13.36 15.96 -5.34
C GLU A 55 13.83 16.71 -4.09
N GLU A 56 14.16 15.98 -3.02
CA GLU A 56 14.52 16.55 -1.72
C GLU A 56 15.82 17.40 -1.76
N ALA A 57 16.70 17.13 -2.73
CA ALA A 57 17.95 17.86 -2.91
C ALA A 57 17.79 19.19 -3.70
N GLY A 58 16.59 19.48 -4.21
CA GLY A 58 16.29 20.69 -4.98
C GLY A 58 15.60 21.78 -4.16
N ASP A 59 15.71 23.03 -4.60
CA ASP A 59 15.00 24.18 -4.03
C ASP A 59 13.50 24.11 -4.38
N SER A 60 12.76 23.29 -3.62
CA SER A 60 11.34 23.03 -3.85
C SER A 60 10.48 23.76 -2.82
N SER A 61 10.39 25.08 -2.96
CA SER A 61 9.54 25.91 -2.09
C SER A 61 8.10 25.37 -2.02
N GLY A 62 7.62 25.10 -0.80
CA GLY A 62 6.26 24.60 -0.57
C GLY A 62 6.03 23.09 -0.70
N VAL A 63 7.07 22.28 -1.01
CA VAL A 63 6.97 20.82 -1.05
C VAL A 63 7.31 20.21 0.32
N GLU A 64 6.41 19.39 0.86
CA GLU A 64 6.66 18.63 2.10
C GLU A 64 7.01 17.18 1.78
N PHE A 65 8.08 16.64 2.38
CA PHE A 65 8.43 15.22 2.23
C PHE A 65 7.97 14.39 3.42
N LEU A 66 7.07 13.44 3.18
CA LEU A 66 6.56 12.55 4.21
C LEU A 66 7.64 11.58 4.71
N ARG A 67 7.51 11.17 5.99
CA ARG A 67 8.35 10.13 6.57
C ARG A 67 7.98 8.77 5.99
N GLY A 68 8.98 7.98 5.60
CA GLY A 68 8.75 6.62 5.11
C GLY A 68 9.76 6.17 4.06
N ARG A 69 9.56 4.96 3.53
CA ARG A 69 10.38 4.44 2.43
C ARG A 69 10.01 5.18 1.14
N GLY A 70 11.02 5.69 0.44
CA GLY A 70 10.82 6.46 -0.80
C GLY A 70 10.29 7.88 -0.61
N ARG A 71 10.10 8.32 0.66
CA ARG A 71 9.75 9.69 1.08
C ARG A 71 8.84 10.43 0.11
N PRO A 72 7.54 10.09 0.07
CA PRO A 72 6.59 10.70 -0.86
C PRO A 72 6.58 12.22 -0.72
N ALA A 73 6.55 12.93 -1.85
CA ALA A 73 6.45 14.39 -1.90
C ALA A 73 4.99 14.82 -1.85
N VAL A 74 4.67 15.80 -1.01
CA VAL A 74 3.37 16.48 -0.96
C VAL A 74 3.52 17.80 -1.69
N VAL A 75 2.80 17.96 -2.78
CA VAL A 75 2.85 19.13 -3.65
C VAL A 75 1.51 19.87 -3.57
N PRO A 76 1.51 21.18 -3.27
CA PRO A 76 0.29 21.96 -3.25
C PRO A 76 -0.23 22.23 -4.67
N PHE A 77 -1.54 22.10 -4.84
CA PHE A 77 -2.28 22.51 -6.02
C PHE A 77 -3.56 23.24 -5.59
N GLU A 78 -4.13 24.06 -6.48
CA GLU A 78 -5.31 24.89 -6.18
C GLU A 78 -6.51 24.08 -5.64
N MET A 79 -6.70 22.86 -6.16
CA MET A 79 -7.81 21.98 -5.80
C MET A 79 -7.54 21.11 -4.56
N GLY A 80 -6.31 21.12 -4.05
CA GLY A 80 -5.87 20.28 -2.95
C GLY A 80 -4.47 19.72 -3.15
N ASN A 81 -3.84 19.28 -2.06
CA ASN A 81 -2.48 18.76 -2.11
C ASN A 81 -2.45 17.36 -2.73
N LEU A 82 -1.41 17.08 -3.51
CA LEU A 82 -1.15 15.77 -4.10
C LEU A 82 0.06 15.11 -3.43
N VAL A 83 -0.01 13.79 -3.25
CA VAL A 83 1.12 12.94 -2.85
C VAL A 83 1.67 12.25 -4.07
N ILE A 84 2.96 12.42 -4.31
CA ILE A 84 3.70 11.73 -5.36
C ILE A 84 4.54 10.62 -4.73
N ARG A 85 4.27 9.38 -5.12
CA ARG A 85 4.99 8.20 -4.66
C ARG A 85 5.76 7.57 -5.82
N HIS A 86 7.07 7.70 -5.76
CA HIS A 86 7.96 7.01 -6.69
C HIS A 86 7.97 5.50 -6.45
N TYR A 87 7.98 4.71 -7.53
CA TYR A 87 8.04 3.26 -7.45
C TYR A 87 9.47 2.76 -7.20
N TYR A 88 9.63 1.87 -6.22
CA TYR A 88 10.90 1.21 -5.95
C TYR A 88 10.72 -0.31 -5.84
N HIS A 89 11.75 -1.06 -6.23
CA HIS A 89 11.80 -2.49 -5.93
C HIS A 89 11.91 -2.73 -4.43
N GLY A 90 11.20 -3.75 -3.93
CA GLY A 90 11.31 -4.19 -2.54
C GLY A 90 12.47 -5.18 -2.34
N GLY A 91 13.07 -5.17 -1.14
CA GLY A 91 14.07 -6.18 -0.75
C GLY A 91 15.42 -6.03 -1.45
N CYS A 92 16.18 -7.12 -1.56
CA CYS A 92 17.55 -7.14 -2.11
C CYS A 92 17.64 -6.65 -3.57
N PHE A 93 16.53 -6.69 -4.32
CA PHE A 93 16.47 -6.21 -5.70
C PHE A 93 16.61 -4.68 -5.81
N ARG A 94 16.40 -3.91 -4.72
CA ARG A 94 16.67 -2.46 -4.75
C ARG A 94 18.14 -2.14 -5.03
N GLY A 95 19.07 -2.98 -4.55
CA GLY A 95 20.50 -2.80 -4.80
C GLY A 95 20.94 -3.16 -6.23
N LEU A 96 20.07 -3.82 -7.01
CA LEU A 96 20.36 -4.32 -8.36
C LEU A 96 19.60 -3.55 -9.45
N THR A 97 18.32 -3.24 -9.23
CA THR A 97 17.45 -2.60 -10.25
C THR A 97 16.83 -1.28 -9.80
N GLY A 98 16.96 -0.90 -8.52
CA GLY A 98 16.46 0.38 -7.99
C GLY A 98 14.98 0.63 -8.27
N ASP A 99 14.73 1.55 -9.19
CA ASP A 99 13.44 2.08 -9.65
C ASP A 99 13.05 1.64 -11.09
N LEU A 100 13.84 0.76 -11.71
CA LEU A 100 13.68 0.36 -13.11
C LEU A 100 12.81 -0.89 -13.27
N PHE A 101 11.63 -0.74 -13.89
CA PHE A 101 10.67 -1.82 -14.11
C PHE A 101 10.54 -2.18 -15.59
N PHE A 102 10.43 -3.47 -15.89
CA PHE A 102 10.13 -3.93 -17.25
C PHE A 102 8.62 -3.84 -17.53
N GLY A 103 8.24 -3.08 -18.55
CA GLY A 103 6.85 -2.82 -18.91
C GLY A 103 6.10 -1.92 -17.93
N VAL A 104 4.86 -1.57 -18.29
CA VAL A 104 4.01 -0.62 -17.55
C VAL A 104 2.90 -1.28 -16.73
N SER A 105 2.71 -2.59 -16.87
CA SER A 105 1.54 -3.30 -16.32
C SER A 105 1.41 -3.21 -14.81
N ARG A 106 2.53 -3.10 -14.07
CA ARG A 106 2.49 -2.95 -12.61
C ARG A 106 1.86 -1.62 -12.20
N PHE A 107 2.27 -0.52 -12.83
CA PHE A 107 1.75 0.81 -12.55
C PHE A 107 0.26 0.90 -12.90
N LEU A 108 -0.10 0.44 -14.10
CA LEU A 108 -1.49 0.41 -14.56
C LEU A 108 -2.38 -0.46 -13.66
N ASN A 109 -1.90 -1.62 -13.24
CA ASN A 109 -2.66 -2.50 -12.36
C ASN A 109 -2.91 -1.87 -10.99
N GLU A 110 -1.91 -1.17 -10.42
CA GLU A 110 -2.12 -0.45 -9.16
C GLU A 110 -3.14 0.68 -9.33
N LEU A 111 -3.00 1.53 -10.34
CA LEU A 111 -3.95 2.62 -10.59
C LEU A 111 -5.38 2.09 -10.77
N ARG A 112 -5.53 1.00 -11.52
CA ARG A 112 -6.83 0.34 -11.73
C ARG A 112 -7.44 -0.18 -10.42
N ILE A 113 -6.67 -0.93 -9.63
CA ILE A 113 -7.19 -1.48 -8.36
C ILE A 113 -7.50 -0.36 -7.37
N LEU A 114 -6.68 0.69 -7.31
CA LEU A 114 -6.94 1.85 -6.46
C LEU A 114 -8.23 2.57 -6.88
N SER A 115 -8.43 2.76 -8.19
CA SER A 115 -9.65 3.36 -8.75
C SER A 115 -10.88 2.52 -8.45
N GLU A 116 -10.81 1.20 -8.67
CA GLU A 116 -11.90 0.26 -8.34
C GLU A 116 -12.23 0.27 -6.84
N THR A 117 -11.20 0.35 -5.98
CA THR A 117 -11.37 0.43 -4.52
C THR A 117 -12.15 1.68 -4.13
N CYS A 118 -11.79 2.84 -4.71
CA CYS A 118 -12.49 4.09 -4.47
C CYS A 118 -13.94 4.04 -4.97
N ARG A 119 -14.18 3.50 -6.19
CA ARG A 119 -15.53 3.33 -6.75
C ARG A 119 -16.40 2.38 -5.92
N ALA A 120 -15.81 1.37 -5.29
CA ALA A 120 -16.49 0.49 -4.35
C ALA A 120 -16.83 1.15 -3.00
N GLY A 121 -16.55 2.44 -2.82
CA GLY A 121 -16.81 3.19 -1.59
C GLY A 121 -15.88 2.80 -0.42
N ILE A 122 -14.79 2.07 -0.71
CA ILE A 122 -13.81 1.66 0.29
C ILE A 122 -12.81 2.82 0.43
N PRO A 123 -12.64 3.40 1.64
CA PRO A 123 -11.75 4.55 1.80
C PRO A 123 -10.30 4.19 1.46
N ALA A 124 -9.78 4.86 0.43
CA ALA A 124 -8.41 4.84 -0.05
C ALA A 124 -8.06 6.25 -0.57
N PRO A 125 -6.79 6.57 -0.81
CA PRO A 125 -6.41 7.83 -1.47
C PRO A 125 -7.01 7.87 -2.87
N GLU A 126 -7.63 8.99 -3.22
CA GLU A 126 -8.14 9.18 -4.57
C GLU A 126 -6.95 9.17 -5.57
N PRO A 127 -7.00 8.34 -6.62
CA PRO A 127 -5.97 8.36 -7.64
C PRO A 127 -6.09 9.62 -8.51
N ALA A 128 -5.03 10.43 -8.55
CA ALA A 128 -4.94 11.57 -9.46
C ALA A 128 -4.34 11.17 -10.81
N GLY A 129 -3.39 10.23 -10.82
CA GLY A 129 -2.77 9.77 -12.07
C GLY A 129 -1.49 8.96 -11.89
N LEU A 130 -0.84 8.68 -13.02
CA LEU A 130 0.49 8.08 -13.14
C LEU A 130 1.37 8.92 -14.05
N ILE A 131 2.64 9.08 -13.68
CA ILE A 131 3.67 9.56 -14.59
C ILE A 131 4.64 8.40 -14.84
N ILE A 132 4.79 8.00 -16.09
CA ILE A 132 5.62 6.87 -16.49
C ILE A 132 6.74 7.40 -17.39
N THR A 133 7.98 7.24 -16.94
CA THR A 133 9.17 7.73 -17.66
C THR A 133 9.86 6.56 -18.36
N PRO A 134 9.86 6.52 -19.70
CA PRO A 134 10.64 5.52 -20.46
C PRO A 134 12.14 5.71 -20.24
N VAL A 135 12.84 4.61 -19.98
CA VAL A 135 14.32 4.59 -19.84
C VAL A 135 14.99 3.95 -21.07
N GLY A 136 14.22 3.24 -21.90
CA GLY A 136 14.69 2.53 -23.08
C GLY A 136 14.62 1.01 -22.92
N GLY A 137 14.62 0.27 -24.03
CA GLY A 137 14.62 -1.20 -24.00
C GLY A 137 13.40 -1.85 -23.31
N GLY A 138 12.26 -1.16 -23.27
CA GLY A 138 11.06 -1.62 -22.54
C GLY A 138 11.13 -1.46 -21.01
N ILE A 139 12.08 -0.66 -20.53
CA ILE A 139 12.26 -0.33 -19.11
C ILE A 139 11.66 1.04 -18.82
N TYR A 140 10.99 1.16 -17.67
CA TYR A 140 10.26 2.34 -17.24
C TYR A 140 10.51 2.64 -15.76
N ARG A 141 10.41 3.92 -15.42
CA ARG A 141 10.15 4.39 -14.06
C ARG A 141 8.69 4.80 -13.94
N GLY A 142 8.16 4.79 -12.73
CA GLY A 142 6.80 5.21 -12.48
C GLY A 142 6.72 6.08 -11.23
N ASP A 143 5.73 6.95 -11.24
CA ASP A 143 5.29 7.78 -10.12
C ASP A 143 3.77 7.69 -10.02
N LEU A 144 3.26 7.28 -8.86
CA LEU A 144 1.83 7.30 -8.57
C LEU A 144 1.48 8.61 -7.88
N VAL A 145 0.50 9.33 -8.44
CA VAL A 145 0.00 10.58 -7.87
C VAL A 145 -1.38 10.33 -7.28
N THR A 146 -1.55 10.68 -6.01
CA THR A 146 -2.81 10.51 -5.27
C THR A 146 -3.16 11.78 -4.52
N VAL A 147 -4.44 11.99 -4.25
CA VAL A 147 -4.88 13.12 -3.41
C VAL A 147 -4.41 12.89 -1.98
N TYR A 148 -3.76 13.90 -1.40
CA TYR A 148 -3.30 13.87 -0.02
C TYR A 148 -4.48 13.75 0.94
N ILE A 149 -4.29 13.05 2.06
CA ILE A 149 -5.29 12.92 3.12
C ILE A 149 -4.79 13.73 4.33
N PRO A 150 -5.16 15.01 4.46
CA PRO A 150 -4.64 15.88 5.51
C PRO A 150 -4.99 15.37 6.90
N GLY A 151 -4.02 15.42 7.81
CA GLY A 151 -4.18 15.00 9.20
C GLY A 151 -4.35 13.50 9.39
N SER A 152 -4.05 12.68 8.36
CA SER A 152 -4.02 11.23 8.53
C SER A 152 -2.72 10.76 9.18
N ILE A 153 -2.82 9.71 9.99
CA ILE A 153 -1.69 9.08 10.69
C ILE A 153 -1.75 7.59 10.43
N ASP A 154 -0.63 6.97 10.06
CA ASP A 154 -0.57 5.53 9.84
C ASP A 154 -0.75 4.77 11.17
N LEU A 155 -1.40 3.59 11.12
CA LEU A 155 -1.73 2.86 12.34
C LEU A 155 -0.50 2.35 13.08
N LEU A 156 0.64 2.12 12.39
CA LEU A 156 1.88 1.73 13.06
C LEU A 156 2.36 2.87 13.97
N THR A 157 2.34 4.11 13.48
CA THR A 157 2.66 5.31 14.27
C THR A 157 1.64 5.56 15.37
N TYR A 158 0.34 5.44 15.06
CA TYR A 158 -0.72 5.55 16.07
C TYR A 158 -0.49 4.59 17.26
N TYR A 159 -0.28 3.30 16.98
CA TYR A 159 -0.05 2.31 18.04
C TYR A 159 1.28 2.50 18.77
N ARG A 160 2.29 3.15 18.18
CA ARG A 160 3.54 3.48 18.89
C ARG A 160 3.35 4.60 19.90
N ASN A 161 2.51 5.56 19.57
CA ASN A 161 2.27 6.75 20.39
C ASN A 161 1.18 6.52 21.43
N LEU A 162 0.50 5.37 21.42
CA LEU A 162 -0.51 5.02 22.40
C LEU A 162 0.16 4.86 23.78
N SER A 163 -0.15 5.79 24.69
CA SER A 163 0.42 5.90 26.04
C SER A 163 0.12 4.70 26.94
N ILE A 164 0.98 4.49 27.95
CA ILE A 164 0.75 3.51 29.01
C ILE A 164 -0.42 3.92 29.93
N GLU A 165 -0.66 5.22 30.05
CA GLU A 165 -1.74 5.81 30.86
C GLU A 165 -2.96 6.17 30.00
N ALA A 166 -3.25 5.34 28.99
CA ALA A 166 -4.28 5.66 28.00
C ALA A 166 -5.63 5.97 28.66
N ALA A 167 -6.13 7.19 28.46
CA ALA A 167 -7.40 7.63 29.02
C ALA A 167 -8.56 6.78 28.45
N PRO A 168 -9.72 6.69 29.14
CA PRO A 168 -10.88 5.95 28.64
C PRO A 168 -11.29 6.34 27.21
N GLY A 169 -11.13 7.62 26.85
CA GLY A 169 -11.36 8.13 25.49
C GLY A 169 -10.43 7.51 24.44
N GLU A 170 -9.13 7.37 24.74
CA GLU A 170 -8.15 6.76 23.84
C GLU A 170 -8.39 5.27 23.65
N LEU A 171 -8.83 4.57 24.70
CA LEU A 171 -9.23 3.16 24.59
C LEU A 171 -10.48 2.99 23.71
N ARG A 172 -11.44 3.91 23.78
CA ARG A 172 -12.63 3.92 22.91
C ARG A 172 -12.23 4.16 21.45
N GLU A 173 -11.36 5.15 21.21
CA GLU A 173 -10.84 5.45 19.87
C GLU A 173 -10.09 4.26 19.27
N LYS A 174 -9.21 3.61 20.05
CA LYS A 174 -8.50 2.40 19.62
C LYS A 174 -9.48 1.31 19.16
N ARG A 175 -10.53 1.05 19.95
CA ARG A 175 -11.55 0.04 19.62
C ARG A 175 -12.29 0.39 18.33
N GLU A 176 -12.60 1.66 18.13
CA GLU A 176 -13.24 2.15 16.91
C GLU A 176 -12.33 1.97 15.68
N ILE A 177 -11.04 2.34 15.79
CA ILE A 177 -10.05 2.11 14.73
C ILE A 177 -9.96 0.64 14.35
N ILE A 178 -9.93 -0.27 15.33
CA ILE A 178 -9.89 -1.72 15.09
C ILE A 178 -11.13 -2.17 14.32
N ASN A 179 -12.31 -1.73 14.75
CA ASN A 179 -13.58 -2.09 14.10
C ASN A 179 -13.63 -1.58 12.67
N ARG A 180 -13.32 -0.30 12.46
CA ARG A 180 -13.33 0.32 11.12
C ARG A 180 -12.31 -0.33 10.19
N SER A 181 -11.11 -0.63 10.69
CA SER A 181 -10.10 -1.37 9.91
C SER A 181 -10.64 -2.73 9.45
N ALA A 182 -11.25 -3.48 10.36
CA ALA A 182 -11.81 -4.80 10.05
C ALA A 182 -12.93 -4.73 9.01
N ILE A 183 -13.83 -3.75 9.14
CA ILE A 183 -14.92 -3.52 8.18
C ILE A 183 -14.37 -3.16 6.79
N ARG A 184 -13.37 -2.26 6.70
CA ARG A 184 -12.79 -1.86 5.41
C ARG A 184 -12.05 -3.00 4.72
N ILE A 185 -11.30 -3.81 5.47
CA ILE A 185 -10.60 -4.97 4.92
C ILE A 185 -11.59 -6.05 4.50
N SER A 186 -12.67 -6.27 5.26
CA SER A 186 -13.75 -7.18 4.88
C SER A 186 -14.42 -6.74 3.57
N ALA A 187 -14.75 -5.45 3.44
CA ALA A 187 -15.29 -4.89 2.21
C ALA A 187 -14.33 -5.06 1.02
N LEU A 188 -13.02 -4.88 1.24
CA LEU A 188 -11.99 -5.08 0.21
C LEU A 188 -11.96 -6.52 -0.31
N HIS A 189 -11.96 -7.51 0.60
CA HIS A 189 -11.96 -8.91 0.22
C HIS A 189 -13.29 -9.34 -0.45
N LYS A 190 -14.42 -8.82 0.02
CA LYS A 190 -15.74 -9.03 -0.62
C LYS A 190 -15.81 -8.42 -2.02
N ALA A 191 -15.05 -7.37 -2.29
CA ALA A 191 -14.93 -6.80 -3.64
C ALA A 191 -13.97 -7.60 -4.55
N GLY A 192 -13.35 -8.68 -4.05
CA GLY A 192 -12.34 -9.48 -4.76
C GLY A 192 -10.97 -8.82 -4.83
N ILE A 193 -10.70 -7.83 -3.98
CA ILE A 193 -9.42 -7.12 -3.96
C ILE A 193 -8.60 -7.62 -2.77
N TYR A 194 -7.38 -8.09 -3.06
CA TYR A 194 -6.43 -8.57 -2.07
C TYR A 194 -5.18 -7.70 -2.11
N HIS A 195 -4.91 -6.99 -1.02
CA HIS A 195 -3.89 -5.93 -0.95
C HIS A 195 -2.45 -6.43 -1.14
N GLY A 196 -2.13 -7.66 -0.75
CA GLY A 196 -0.82 -8.27 -1.00
C GLY A 196 0.37 -7.68 -0.22
N ASP A 197 0.23 -6.55 0.48
CA ASP A 197 1.17 -6.05 1.50
C ASP A 197 0.46 -5.50 2.75
N LEU A 198 -0.72 -6.03 3.07
CA LEU A 198 -1.56 -5.54 4.18
C LEU A 198 -0.81 -5.57 5.52
N GLN A 199 -0.55 -4.40 6.10
CA GLN A 199 0.15 -4.21 7.37
C GLN A 199 -0.25 -2.88 8.03
N LEU A 200 0.07 -2.68 9.31
CA LEU A 200 -0.38 -1.50 10.05
C LEU A 200 0.09 -0.17 9.45
N LYS A 201 1.28 -0.10 8.85
CA LYS A 201 1.77 1.12 8.17
C LYS A 201 1.02 1.46 6.87
N ASN A 202 0.27 0.50 6.31
CA ASN A 202 -0.53 0.67 5.08
C ASN A 202 -2.01 0.87 5.41
N LEU A 203 -2.31 1.10 6.69
CA LEU A 203 -3.61 1.57 7.14
C LEU A 203 -3.38 2.93 7.78
N SER A 204 -4.21 3.91 7.46
CA SER A 204 -4.15 5.23 8.07
C SER A 204 -5.49 5.60 8.66
N MET A 205 -5.46 6.30 9.79
CA MET A 205 -6.65 6.88 10.39
C MET A 205 -6.67 8.38 10.20
N LYS A 206 -7.86 8.97 10.11
CA LYS A 206 -8.11 10.40 10.22
C LYS A 206 -9.28 10.61 11.17
N LYS A 207 -9.14 11.57 12.09
CA LYS A 207 -10.25 12.02 12.93
C LYS A 207 -11.16 12.95 12.12
N SER A 208 -12.45 12.79 12.30
CA SER A 208 -13.51 13.60 11.70
C SER A 208 -14.59 13.86 12.76
N GLU A 209 -15.52 14.76 12.46
CA GLU A 209 -16.66 15.06 13.34
C GLU A 209 -17.50 13.79 13.63
N ASP A 210 -17.65 12.91 12.64
CA ASP A 210 -18.38 11.63 12.76
C ASP A 210 -17.57 10.48 13.40
N GLY A 211 -16.40 10.78 13.98
CA GLY A 211 -15.50 9.79 14.59
C GLY A 211 -14.24 9.53 13.77
N VAL A 212 -13.84 8.26 13.63
CA VAL A 212 -12.58 7.90 12.95
C VAL A 212 -12.84 7.25 11.59
N ARG A 213 -12.19 7.79 10.55
CA ARG A 213 -12.14 7.17 9.23
C ARG A 213 -10.81 6.44 9.06
N VAL A 214 -10.89 5.19 8.58
CA VAL A 214 -9.70 4.37 8.27
C VAL A 214 -9.59 4.20 6.76
N PHE A 215 -8.40 4.50 6.24
CA PHE A 215 -8.02 4.39 4.84
C PHE A 215 -7.04 3.24 4.65
N ILE A 216 -7.16 2.56 3.51
CA ILE A 216 -6.20 1.56 3.04
C ILE A 216 -5.26 2.26 2.05
N LEU A 217 -3.95 2.16 2.28
CA LEU A 217 -2.91 2.81 1.47
C LEU A 217 -2.08 1.77 0.70
N ASP A 218 -1.36 2.22 -0.33
CA ASP A 218 -0.31 1.45 -1.03
C ASP A 218 -0.81 0.15 -1.69
N PHE A 219 -1.33 0.26 -2.91
CA PHE A 219 -1.93 -0.86 -3.66
C PHE A 219 -0.94 -1.54 -4.61
N ASP A 220 0.37 -1.26 -4.50
CA ASP A 220 1.42 -1.72 -5.41
C ASP A 220 1.48 -3.26 -5.55
N LYS A 221 1.11 -3.99 -4.49
CA LYS A 221 1.04 -5.46 -4.50
C LYS A 221 -0.39 -6.00 -4.52
N ALA A 222 -1.37 -5.13 -4.69
CA ALA A 222 -2.75 -5.53 -4.69
C ALA A 222 -3.09 -6.31 -5.97
N ARG A 223 -4.02 -7.25 -5.85
CA ARG A 223 -4.51 -8.06 -6.96
C ARG A 223 -6.02 -8.16 -6.88
N ARG A 224 -6.64 -8.16 -8.07
CA ARG A 224 -8.04 -8.56 -8.22
C ARG A 224 -8.09 -10.07 -8.48
N ASP A 225 -8.98 -10.73 -7.78
CA ASP A 225 -9.18 -12.17 -7.85
C ASP A 225 -10.64 -12.50 -7.48
N THR A 226 -10.96 -13.79 -7.28
CA THR A 226 -12.29 -14.25 -6.89
C THR A 226 -12.78 -13.51 -5.63
N PRO A 227 -13.95 -12.85 -5.68
CA PRO A 227 -14.58 -12.24 -4.51
C PRO A 227 -14.77 -13.22 -3.35
N ASP A 228 -14.50 -12.73 -2.14
CA ASP A 228 -14.70 -13.45 -0.87
C ASP A 228 -13.94 -14.80 -0.76
N ASP A 229 -12.82 -14.94 -1.49
CA ASP A 229 -11.90 -16.07 -1.33
C ASP A 229 -11.25 -16.03 0.06
N ILE A 230 -11.64 -17.01 0.89
CA ILE A 230 -11.19 -17.13 2.28
C ILE A 230 -9.70 -17.42 2.39
N ASP A 231 -9.10 -18.13 1.44
CA ASP A 231 -7.68 -18.48 1.47
C ASP A 231 -6.85 -17.21 1.31
N LYS A 232 -7.15 -16.42 0.28
CA LYS A 232 -6.48 -15.15 0.01
C LYS A 232 -6.73 -14.10 1.09
N SER A 233 -7.96 -14.08 1.62
CA SER A 233 -8.33 -13.22 2.76
C SER A 233 -7.45 -13.54 3.97
N VAL A 234 -7.33 -14.81 4.34
CA VAL A 234 -6.52 -15.25 5.47
C VAL A 234 -5.05 -14.92 5.27
N GLU A 235 -4.49 -15.05 4.06
CA GLU A 235 -3.12 -14.65 3.77
C GLU A 235 -2.87 -13.16 4.02
N ASN A 236 -3.80 -12.30 3.61
CA ASN A 236 -3.76 -10.86 3.87
C ASN A 236 -3.83 -10.58 5.38
N LEU A 237 -4.77 -11.22 6.08
CA LEU A 237 -4.93 -11.09 7.53
C LEU A 237 -3.72 -11.59 8.32
N ILE A 238 -3.02 -12.63 7.85
CA ILE A 238 -1.77 -13.10 8.47
C ILE A 238 -0.67 -12.05 8.35
N ARG A 239 -0.56 -11.33 7.24
CA ARG A 239 0.43 -10.24 7.08
C ARG A 239 0.13 -9.10 8.05
N LEU A 240 -1.13 -8.70 8.16
CA LEU A 240 -1.57 -7.70 9.13
C LEU A 240 -1.27 -8.15 10.56
N TYR A 241 -1.63 -9.39 10.90
CA TYR A 241 -1.39 -9.97 12.21
C TYR A 241 0.11 -10.06 12.57
N ARG A 242 1.01 -10.27 11.60
CA ARG A 242 2.46 -10.22 11.83
C ARG A 242 2.93 -8.81 12.18
N SER A 243 2.46 -7.79 11.46
CA SER A 243 2.78 -6.39 11.76
C SER A 243 2.26 -6.00 13.15
N PHE A 244 1.01 -6.38 13.45
CA PHE A 244 0.41 -6.23 14.77
C PHE A 244 1.17 -6.96 15.88
N SER A 245 1.56 -8.22 15.66
CA SER A 245 2.32 -9.00 16.65
C SER A 245 3.69 -8.38 16.94
N LYS A 246 4.35 -7.79 15.95
CA LYS A 246 5.60 -7.04 16.16
C LYS A 246 5.35 -5.80 17.02
N MET A 247 4.27 -5.07 16.76
CA MET A 247 3.88 -3.90 17.57
C MET A 247 3.67 -4.27 19.04
N ARG A 248 3.05 -5.42 19.29
CA ARG A 248 2.80 -5.93 20.66
C ARG A 248 4.05 -6.23 21.46
N LEU A 249 5.19 -6.47 20.80
CA LEU A 249 6.46 -6.67 21.51
C LEU A 249 6.98 -5.36 22.10
N SER A 250 6.59 -4.22 21.53
CA SER A 250 7.02 -2.88 21.94
C SER A 250 5.93 -2.05 22.62
N ASN A 251 4.66 -2.47 22.57
CA ASN A 251 3.55 -1.77 23.23
C ASN A 251 2.59 -2.74 23.94
N THR A 252 2.51 -2.64 25.27
CA THR A 252 1.69 -3.47 26.16
C THR A 252 0.18 -3.20 26.05
N HIS A 253 -0.24 -2.05 25.53
CA HIS A 253 -1.65 -1.67 25.34
C HIS A 253 -2.28 -2.33 24.12
N VAL A 254 -1.47 -2.99 23.30
CA VAL A 254 -1.93 -3.79 22.19
C VAL A 254 -2.07 -5.24 22.66
N SER A 255 -3.31 -5.69 22.81
CA SER A 255 -3.65 -6.95 23.47
C SER A 255 -4.05 -8.05 22.48
N VAL A 256 -4.16 -9.30 22.95
CA VAL A 256 -4.81 -10.37 22.16
C VAL A 256 -6.28 -10.07 21.89
N TYR A 257 -6.97 -9.37 22.81
CA TYR A 257 -8.38 -9.02 22.69
C TYR A 257 -8.65 -8.05 21.53
N ASP A 258 -7.69 -7.22 21.17
CA ASP A 258 -7.77 -6.35 19.99
C ASP A 258 -7.84 -7.18 18.70
N ALA A 259 -7.12 -8.31 18.61
CA ALA A 259 -7.22 -9.22 17.47
C ALA A 259 -8.56 -9.96 17.43
N TYR A 260 -9.11 -10.37 18.59
CA TYR A 260 -10.45 -10.96 18.65
C TYR A 260 -11.53 -9.96 18.24
N ARG A 261 -11.41 -8.70 18.69
CA ARG A 261 -12.31 -7.61 18.28
C ARG A 261 -12.27 -7.39 16.78
N PHE A 262 -11.06 -7.35 16.20
CA PHE A 262 -10.89 -7.25 14.75
C PHE A 262 -11.64 -8.38 14.03
N ILE A 263 -11.43 -9.64 14.43
CA ILE A 263 -12.05 -10.79 13.75
C ILE A 263 -13.57 -10.78 13.88
N ARG A 264 -14.11 -10.36 15.04
CA ARG A 264 -15.56 -10.19 15.22
C ARG A 264 -16.14 -9.13 14.28
N SER A 265 -15.46 -8.01 14.10
CA SER A 265 -15.91 -6.93 13.22
C SER A 265 -15.67 -7.22 11.74
N TYR A 266 -14.70 -8.09 11.41
CA TYR A 266 -14.40 -8.52 10.04
C TYR A 266 -15.51 -9.44 9.50
N ALA A 267 -16.01 -10.35 10.34
CA ALA A 267 -17.08 -11.29 10.02
C ALA A 267 -18.09 -11.33 11.18
N PRO A 268 -19.04 -10.38 11.26
CA PRO A 268 -19.97 -10.24 12.39
C PRO A 268 -20.97 -11.40 12.50
N ASP A 269 -21.43 -11.93 11.37
CA ASP A 269 -22.49 -12.95 11.34
C ASP A 269 -21.98 -14.34 10.99
N ASP A 270 -20.70 -14.46 10.58
CA ASP A 270 -20.12 -15.73 10.15
C ASP A 270 -19.14 -16.31 11.18
N THR A 271 -19.67 -17.19 12.03
CA THR A 271 -18.89 -17.87 13.06
C THR A 271 -17.84 -18.82 12.48
N GLU A 272 -18.13 -19.47 11.36
CA GLU A 272 -17.24 -20.47 10.77
C GLU A 272 -16.06 -19.82 10.07
N VAL A 273 -16.28 -18.69 9.38
CA VAL A 273 -15.20 -17.84 8.85
C VAL A 273 -14.30 -17.35 9.98
N ARG A 274 -14.86 -16.87 11.11
CA ARG A 274 -14.05 -16.47 12.26
C ARG A 274 -13.18 -17.62 12.79
N LYS A 275 -13.77 -18.80 12.99
CA LYS A 275 -13.03 -20.00 13.44
C LYS A 275 -11.93 -20.38 12.45
N SER A 276 -12.22 -20.33 11.15
CA SER A 276 -11.27 -20.63 10.07
C SER A 276 -10.07 -19.66 10.10
N ILE A 277 -10.32 -18.36 10.19
CA ILE A 277 -9.29 -17.32 10.31
C ILE A 277 -8.42 -17.59 11.53
N ILE A 278 -9.03 -17.78 12.72
CA ILE A 278 -8.31 -18.02 13.97
C ILE A 278 -7.42 -19.26 13.86
N ARG A 279 -7.99 -20.39 13.40
CA ARG A 279 -7.27 -21.65 13.25
C ARG A 279 -6.05 -21.49 12.36
N ARG A 280 -6.20 -20.86 11.20
CA ARG A 280 -5.13 -20.68 10.21
C ARG A 280 -4.06 -19.69 10.68
N VAL A 281 -4.45 -18.59 11.33
CA VAL A 281 -3.50 -17.64 11.94
C VAL A 281 -2.66 -18.34 13.02
N LEU A 282 -3.29 -19.18 13.87
CA LEU A 282 -2.58 -19.97 14.88
C LEU A 282 -1.62 -20.97 14.24
N GLN A 283 -2.07 -21.75 13.23
CA GLN A 283 -1.22 -22.68 12.48
C GLN A 283 0.00 -21.98 11.87
N HIS A 284 -0.18 -20.78 11.31
CA HIS A 284 0.94 -19.99 10.80
C HIS A 284 1.92 -19.57 11.90
N ARG A 285 1.43 -19.25 13.10
CA ARG A 285 2.25 -18.93 14.27
C ARG A 285 3.08 -20.14 14.72
N TRP A 286 2.46 -21.31 14.78
CA TRP A 286 3.12 -22.59 15.07
C TRP A 286 4.17 -22.94 14.02
N ARG A 287 3.82 -22.86 12.72
CA ARG A 287 4.76 -23.07 11.62
C ARG A 287 5.92 -22.07 11.62
N ALA A 288 5.71 -20.83 12.06
CA ALA A 288 6.77 -19.83 12.20
C ALA A 288 7.70 -20.15 13.38
N LYS A 289 7.14 -20.52 14.55
CA LYS A 289 7.93 -21.00 15.70
C LYS A 289 8.71 -22.27 15.36
N PHE A 290 8.09 -23.20 14.64
CA PHE A 290 8.73 -24.44 14.18
C PHE A 290 9.81 -24.16 13.14
N ARG A 291 9.60 -23.21 12.21
CA ARG A 291 10.66 -22.76 11.29
C ARG A 291 11.83 -22.12 12.02
N LEU A 292 11.59 -21.30 13.03
CA LEU A 292 12.62 -20.73 13.91
C LEU A 292 13.34 -21.81 14.72
N PHE A 293 12.61 -22.79 15.27
CA PHE A 293 13.17 -23.94 15.96
C PHE A 293 14.02 -24.81 15.04
N LYS A 294 13.51 -25.17 13.86
CA LYS A 294 14.23 -25.91 12.82
C LYS A 294 15.47 -25.14 12.38
N TRP A 295 15.37 -23.84 12.13
CA TRP A 295 16.53 -23.00 11.81
C TRP A 295 17.59 -23.00 12.92
N ARG A 296 17.19 -22.83 14.20
CA ARG A 296 18.08 -22.93 15.37
C ARG A 296 18.71 -24.33 15.50
N LEU A 297 17.95 -25.38 15.23
CA LEU A 297 18.45 -26.77 15.22
C LEU A 297 19.43 -26.98 14.06
N THR A 298 19.14 -26.42 12.88
CA THR A 298 20.00 -26.50 11.70
C THR A 298 21.31 -25.74 11.91
N LEU A 299 21.28 -24.60 12.62
CA LEU A 299 22.47 -23.87 13.05
C LEU A 299 23.31 -24.66 14.07
N ARG A 300 22.67 -25.38 15.00
CA ARG A 300 23.37 -26.27 15.94
C ARG A 300 23.96 -27.50 15.26
N LEU A 301 23.29 -28.04 14.25
CA LEU A 301 23.74 -29.21 13.50
C LEU A 301 24.80 -28.90 12.44
N ARG A 302 24.88 -27.66 11.95
CA ARG A 302 25.87 -27.25 10.94
C ARG A 302 27.21 -26.77 11.49
N GLY A 303 27.37 -26.68 12.81
CA GLY A 303 28.59 -26.14 13.42
C GLY A 303 28.76 -24.65 13.14
N SER A 304 28.97 -23.87 14.19
CA SER A 304 29.23 -22.42 14.07
C SER A 304 30.56 -22.16 13.38
N THR A 305 30.55 -21.66 12.13
CA THR A 305 31.74 -21.11 11.46
C THR A 305 31.73 -19.58 11.30
N TYR A 306 30.86 -18.86 12.00
CA TYR A 306 30.88 -17.38 12.05
C TYR A 306 30.98 -16.83 13.47
N ALA A 307 31.76 -17.50 14.32
CA ALA A 307 32.20 -16.97 15.60
C ALA A 307 33.71 -17.15 15.71
N LYS A 308 34.47 -16.38 14.90
CA LYS A 308 35.84 -15.90 15.11
C LYS A 308 36.34 -15.26 13.81
N ALA A 309 36.93 -14.06 13.96
CA ALA A 309 37.41 -13.10 12.94
C ALA A 309 36.33 -12.17 12.36
#